data_AF-B5CT68-F1
#
_entry.id   AF-B5CT68-F1
#
_cell.length_a   1.000
_cell.length_b   1.000
_cell.length_c   1.000
_cell.angle_alpha   90.00
_cell.angle_beta   90.00
_cell.angle_gamma   90.00
#
_symmetry.space_group_name_H-M   'P 1'
#
loop_
_entity.id
_entity.type
_entity.pdbx_description
1 polymer ?
#
loop_
_entity_poly.entity_id
_entity_poly.type
_entity_poly.pdbx_seq_one_letter_code
_entity_poly.pdbx_strand_id
1 'polypeptide(L)'
;MQDREKKEEHREKNIGQEGRNGQEGRNGLERRTGLETDRQEDREEKLWREAFYQELDAVKRQQMLKEREEVRNIGENADRTTAEIRFMEKLWIARYGKRRPKKDAFVGSLMELKYIAEGGSVDLGGQKRKLAIEIITKLCLFDAEKRNVWEQELLLQELKNAFLKLIDVSRKGRGFTSIVFGMGQLSEESVAKKIADQISMIAFAAPHMLHMDKEFELLQKAALAAFRQEYPQREHFLKK
;
A
#
# COMPACT_ATOMS: atom_id res chain seq x y z
N MET A 1 19.04 -70.49 50.05
CA MET A 1 17.96 -69.55 49.66
C MET A 1 18.56 -68.17 49.38
N GLN A 2 19.38 -68.03 48.32
CA GLN A 2 19.98 -66.72 47.95
C GLN A 2 20.14 -66.52 46.43
N ASP A 3 19.57 -67.42 45.59
CA ASP A 3 19.74 -67.38 44.13
C ASP A 3 18.42 -67.23 43.34
N ARG A 4 17.31 -66.89 44.00
CA ARG A 4 16.02 -66.62 43.32
C ARG A 4 15.60 -65.14 43.29
N GLU A 5 16.22 -64.27 44.09
CA GLU A 5 15.83 -62.85 44.16
C GLU A 5 16.51 -61.94 43.14
N LYS A 6 17.54 -62.40 42.40
CA LYS A 6 18.24 -61.55 41.41
C LYS A 6 17.75 -61.67 39.97
N LYS A 7 16.72 -62.49 39.71
CA LYS A 7 16.23 -62.72 38.33
C LYS A 7 14.90 -62.03 37.99
N GLU A 8 14.20 -61.48 38.97
CA GLU A 8 12.98 -60.68 38.75
C GLU A 8 13.27 -59.18 38.59
N GLU A 9 14.34 -58.65 39.19
CA GLU A 9 14.68 -57.22 39.12
C GLU A 9 15.23 -56.76 37.75
N HIS A 10 15.51 -57.70 36.83
CA HIS A 10 16.01 -57.40 35.48
C HIS A 10 14.95 -57.54 34.37
N ARG A 11 13.72 -57.98 34.68
CA ARG A 11 12.64 -58.06 33.68
C ARG A 11 11.67 -56.89 33.71
N GLU A 12 11.60 -56.09 34.77
CA GLU A 12 10.68 -54.95 34.84
C GLU A 12 11.26 -53.63 34.32
N LYS A 13 12.56 -53.55 34.00
CA LYS A 13 13.16 -52.30 33.46
C LYS A 13 13.05 -52.10 31.96
N ASN A 14 12.43 -53.04 31.22
CA ASN A 14 12.38 -52.99 29.74
C ASN A 14 10.98 -52.79 29.13
N ILE A 15 9.96 -52.41 29.92
CA ILE A 15 8.61 -52.13 29.40
C ILE A 15 8.26 -50.61 29.51
N GLY A 16 9.20 -49.78 29.96
CA GLY A 16 8.94 -48.36 30.27
C GLY A 16 9.45 -47.32 29.26
N GLN A 17 10.13 -47.70 28.17
CA GLN A 17 10.82 -46.73 27.31
C GLN A 17 10.29 -46.57 25.88
N GLU A 18 9.32 -47.37 25.42
CA GLU A 18 8.79 -47.21 24.05
C GLU A 18 7.69 -46.15 23.91
N GLY A 19 7.21 -45.55 25.01
CA GLY A 19 6.10 -44.59 24.98
C GLY A 19 6.46 -43.09 24.91
N ARG A 20 7.71 -42.68 25.19
CA ARG A 20 8.06 -41.24 25.34
C ARG A 20 8.68 -40.58 24.11
N ASN A 21 9.33 -41.35 23.23
CA ASN A 21 9.96 -40.79 22.02
C ASN A 21 8.95 -40.35 20.94
N GLY A 22 7.69 -40.81 21.00
CA GLY A 22 6.65 -40.46 20.03
C GLY A 22 6.01 -39.08 20.25
N GLN A 23 5.95 -38.59 21.50
CA GLN A 23 5.32 -37.30 21.83
C GLN A 23 6.28 -36.11 21.68
N GLU A 24 7.56 -36.27 22.04
CA GLU A 24 8.56 -35.21 21.84
C GLU A 24 8.85 -34.97 20.35
N GLY A 25 8.87 -36.04 19.54
CA GLY A 25 9.00 -35.96 18.08
C GLY A 25 7.81 -35.27 17.41
N ARG A 26 6.56 -35.55 17.85
CA ARG A 26 5.34 -34.89 17.36
C ARG A 26 5.29 -33.42 17.74
N ASN A 27 5.57 -33.07 18.99
CA ASN A 27 5.59 -31.67 19.46
C ASN A 27 6.72 -30.85 18.81
N GLY A 28 7.83 -31.49 18.40
CA GLY A 28 8.91 -30.83 17.66
C GLY A 28 8.60 -30.64 16.18
N LEU A 29 7.92 -31.60 15.56
CA LEU A 29 7.44 -31.53 14.18
C LEU A 29 6.32 -30.49 14.06
N GLU A 30 5.32 -30.53 14.94
CA GLU A 30 4.20 -29.57 14.98
C GLU A 30 4.65 -28.13 15.20
N ARG A 31 5.66 -27.90 16.07
CA ARG A 31 6.26 -26.57 16.26
C ARG A 31 7.04 -26.10 15.03
N ARG A 32 7.74 -27.00 14.33
CA ARG A 32 8.44 -26.65 13.07
C ARG A 32 7.46 -26.39 11.94
N THR A 33 6.43 -27.21 11.79
CA THR A 33 5.40 -27.02 10.76
C THR A 33 4.60 -25.75 11.04
N GLY A 34 4.27 -25.45 12.30
CA GLY A 34 3.62 -24.19 12.69
C GLY A 34 4.45 -22.95 12.35
N LEU A 35 5.76 -22.97 12.66
CA LEU A 35 6.67 -21.87 12.30
C LEU A 35 6.87 -21.71 10.78
N GLU A 36 6.78 -22.81 10.02
CA GLU A 36 6.86 -22.79 8.56
C GLU A 36 5.56 -22.30 7.93
N THR A 37 4.39 -22.67 8.46
CA THR A 37 3.08 -22.16 8.02
C THR A 37 2.94 -20.68 8.33
N ASP A 38 3.31 -20.21 9.53
CA ASP A 38 3.25 -18.79 9.89
C ASP A 38 4.13 -17.92 8.96
N ARG A 39 5.36 -18.40 8.65
CA ARG A 39 6.26 -17.71 7.70
C ARG A 39 5.75 -17.74 6.27
N GLN A 40 4.98 -18.75 5.89
CA GLN A 40 4.42 -18.85 4.55
C GLN A 40 3.21 -17.94 4.42
N GLU A 41 2.33 -17.92 5.42
CA GLU A 41 1.20 -16.99 5.51
C GLU A 41 1.70 -15.54 5.42
N ASP A 42 2.68 -15.14 6.23
CA ASP A 42 3.31 -13.81 6.18
C ASP A 42 3.82 -13.42 4.77
N ARG A 43 4.37 -14.38 4.03
CA ARG A 43 4.84 -14.15 2.65
C ARG A 43 3.67 -13.97 1.69
N GLU A 44 2.64 -14.80 1.80
CA GLU A 44 1.45 -14.72 0.98
C GLU A 44 0.70 -13.40 1.22
N GLU A 45 0.62 -12.93 2.47
CA GLU A 45 0.04 -11.62 2.80
C GLU A 45 0.82 -10.48 2.14
N LYS A 46 2.15 -10.53 2.22
CA LYS A 46 3.02 -9.53 1.62
C LYS A 46 2.88 -9.50 0.10
N LEU A 47 2.89 -10.66 -0.54
CA LEU A 47 2.74 -10.79 -2.00
C LEU A 47 1.36 -10.30 -2.46
N TRP A 48 0.30 -10.65 -1.73
CA TRP A 48 -1.05 -10.17 -2.04
C TRP A 48 -1.13 -8.64 -1.93
N ARG A 49 -0.54 -8.06 -0.87
CA ARG A 49 -0.52 -6.60 -0.69
C ARG A 49 0.26 -5.90 -1.79
N GLU A 50 1.41 -6.44 -2.18
CA GLU A 50 2.19 -5.93 -3.31
C GLU A 50 1.36 -5.97 -4.61
N ALA A 51 0.72 -7.10 -4.91
CA ALA A 51 -0.15 -7.23 -6.08
C ALA A 51 -1.32 -6.22 -6.03
N PHE A 52 -1.93 -6.04 -4.87
CA PHE A 52 -3.05 -5.13 -4.67
C PHE A 52 -2.68 -3.66 -4.95
N TYR A 53 -1.50 -3.21 -4.51
CA TYR A 53 -1.04 -1.84 -4.75
C TYR A 53 -0.35 -1.63 -6.10
N GLN A 54 0.00 -2.69 -6.83
CA GLN A 54 0.46 -2.60 -8.22
C GLN A 54 -0.70 -2.57 -9.24
N GLU A 55 -1.87 -3.11 -8.91
CA GLU A 55 -3.03 -3.06 -9.80
C GLU A 55 -3.57 -1.63 -9.94
N LEU A 56 -3.85 -1.20 -11.18
CA LEU A 56 -4.35 0.14 -11.51
C LEU A 56 -5.80 0.13 -12.03
N ASP A 57 -6.34 -1.05 -12.29
CA ASP A 57 -7.76 -1.26 -12.55
C ASP A 57 -8.55 -1.33 -11.24
N ALA A 58 -9.39 -0.33 -11.02
CA ALA A 58 -10.20 -0.23 -9.81
C ALA A 58 -11.21 -1.39 -9.68
N VAL A 59 -11.77 -1.91 -10.79
CA VAL A 59 -12.70 -3.04 -10.71
C VAL A 59 -11.98 -4.30 -10.24
N LYS A 60 -10.76 -4.55 -10.75
CA LYS A 60 -9.93 -5.67 -10.30
C LYS A 60 -9.50 -5.52 -8.83
N ARG A 61 -9.01 -4.34 -8.41
CA ARG A 61 -8.68 -4.10 -6.99
C ARG A 61 -9.89 -4.29 -6.07
N GLN A 62 -11.08 -3.88 -6.49
CA GLN A 62 -12.31 -4.10 -5.72
C GLN A 62 -12.59 -5.60 -5.54
N GLN A 63 -12.37 -6.39 -6.60
CA GLN A 63 -12.56 -7.83 -6.55
C GLN A 63 -11.56 -8.49 -5.58
N MET A 64 -10.28 -8.11 -5.65
CA MET A 64 -9.25 -8.59 -4.72
C MET A 64 -9.60 -8.31 -3.25
N LEU A 65 -10.13 -7.12 -2.93
CA LEU A 65 -10.56 -6.78 -1.57
C LEU A 65 -11.72 -7.65 -1.10
N LYS A 66 -12.71 -7.91 -1.97
CA LYS A 66 -13.86 -8.76 -1.63
C LYS A 66 -13.46 -10.20 -1.38
N GLU A 67 -12.61 -10.76 -2.23
CA GLU A 67 -12.08 -12.12 -2.05
C GLU A 67 -11.32 -12.24 -0.72
N ARG A 68 -10.52 -11.23 -0.37
CA ARG A 68 -9.81 -11.21 0.91
C ARG A 68 -10.76 -11.08 2.10
N GLU A 69 -11.85 -10.32 1.97
CA GLU A 69 -12.89 -10.23 2.99
C GLU A 69 -13.68 -11.54 3.17
N GLU A 70 -13.98 -12.24 2.08
CA GLU A 70 -14.69 -13.53 2.10
C GLU A 70 -13.86 -14.61 2.80
N VAL A 71 -12.55 -14.67 2.52
CA VAL A 71 -11.61 -15.58 3.22
C VAL A 71 -11.57 -15.27 4.73
N ARG A 72 -11.66 -13.99 5.12
CA ARG A 72 -11.70 -13.57 6.54
C ARG A 72 -12.95 -14.05 7.27
N ASN A 73 -14.11 -14.06 6.63
CA ASN A 73 -15.37 -14.47 7.29
C ASN A 73 -15.42 -15.96 7.66
N ILE A 74 -14.39 -16.73 7.29
CA ILE A 74 -14.23 -18.16 7.60
C ILE A 74 -13.30 -18.37 8.81
N GLY A 75 -12.49 -17.37 9.20
CA GLY A 75 -11.53 -17.46 10.31
C GLY A 75 -11.87 -16.53 11.48
N GLU A 76 -12.16 -17.10 12.65
CA GLU A 76 -12.30 -16.36 13.90
C GLU A 76 -10.92 -15.90 14.42
N ASN A 77 -10.34 -14.82 13.91
CA ASN A 77 -9.25 -14.14 14.63
C ASN A 77 -9.24 -12.63 14.36
N ALA A 78 -9.41 -11.85 15.44
CA ALA A 78 -9.26 -10.40 15.47
C ALA A 78 -7.77 -10.01 15.53
N ASP A 79 -7.00 -10.43 14.52
CA ASP A 79 -5.57 -10.17 14.41
C ASP A 79 -5.28 -8.85 13.64
N ARG A 80 -4.03 -8.39 13.69
CA ARG A 80 -3.48 -7.24 12.97
C ARG A 80 -3.91 -7.20 11.50
N THR A 81 -3.89 -8.34 10.81
CA THR A 81 -4.34 -8.47 9.41
C THR A 81 -5.78 -7.99 9.21
N THR A 82 -6.67 -8.26 10.17
CA THR A 82 -8.06 -7.79 10.13
C THR A 82 -8.14 -6.26 10.26
N ALA A 83 -7.30 -5.66 11.11
CA ALA A 83 -7.22 -4.20 11.23
C ALA A 83 -6.66 -3.54 9.97
N GLU A 84 -5.62 -4.14 9.37
CA GLU A 84 -5.03 -3.68 8.11
C GLU A 84 -6.07 -3.70 6.97
N ILE A 85 -6.80 -4.81 6.78
CA ILE A 85 -7.84 -4.93 5.75
C ILE A 85 -8.96 -3.89 5.96
N ARG A 86 -9.43 -3.69 7.19
CA ARG A 86 -10.45 -2.65 7.50
C ARG A 86 -9.96 -1.25 7.15
N PHE A 87 -8.69 -0.97 7.41
CA PHE A 87 -8.10 0.32 7.04
C PHE A 87 -7.99 0.47 5.52
N MET A 88 -7.57 -0.59 4.81
CA MET A 88 -7.56 -0.61 3.34
C MET A 88 -8.96 -0.38 2.75
N GLU A 89 -10.00 -0.97 3.34
CA GLU A 89 -11.40 -0.74 2.95
C GLU A 89 -11.82 0.71 3.21
N LYS A 90 -11.41 1.31 4.33
CA LYS A 90 -11.66 2.72 4.61
C LYS A 90 -11.01 3.63 3.55
N LEU A 91 -9.78 3.35 3.16
CA LEU A 91 -9.08 4.06 2.09
C LEU A 91 -9.78 3.86 0.74
N TRP A 92 -10.20 2.62 0.44
CA TRP A 92 -10.98 2.30 -0.75
C TRP A 92 -12.26 3.13 -0.84
N ILE A 93 -13.04 3.19 0.24
CA ILE A 93 -14.29 3.96 0.31
C ILE A 93 -14.01 5.45 0.17
N ALA A 94 -12.95 5.98 0.78
CA ALA A 94 -12.57 7.38 0.61
C ALA A 94 -12.22 7.71 -0.85
N ARG A 95 -11.58 6.79 -1.56
CA ARG A 95 -11.13 6.98 -2.95
C ARG A 95 -12.22 6.77 -3.99
N TYR A 96 -12.99 5.70 -3.88
CA TYR A 96 -13.94 5.24 -4.91
C TYR A 96 -15.41 5.20 -4.45
N GLY A 97 -15.65 5.26 -3.15
CA GLY A 97 -16.96 5.05 -2.54
C GLY A 97 -17.35 3.58 -2.38
N LYS A 98 -18.54 3.33 -1.82
CA LYS A 98 -19.05 1.98 -1.50
C LYS A 98 -19.54 1.17 -2.71
N ARG A 99 -19.77 1.82 -3.85
CA ARG A 99 -20.34 1.19 -5.04
C ARG A 99 -19.23 0.87 -6.05
N ARG A 100 -19.61 0.35 -7.23
CA ARG A 100 -18.69 0.13 -8.34
C ARG A 100 -17.93 1.45 -8.65
N PRO A 101 -16.58 1.41 -8.75
CA PRO A 101 -15.78 2.61 -8.97
C PRO A 101 -16.15 3.27 -10.30
N LYS A 102 -16.50 4.56 -10.25
CA LYS A 102 -16.79 5.40 -11.44
C LYS A 102 -15.84 6.59 -11.56
N LYS A 103 -15.43 7.15 -10.43
CA LYS A 103 -14.53 8.30 -10.32
C LYS A 103 -13.47 7.96 -9.28
N ASP A 104 -12.27 8.47 -9.50
CA ASP A 104 -11.15 8.35 -8.56
C ASP A 104 -11.01 9.69 -7.83
N ALA A 105 -11.49 9.76 -6.59
CA ALA A 105 -11.47 10.99 -5.80
C ALA A 105 -10.04 11.42 -5.43
N PHE A 106 -9.12 10.46 -5.30
CA PHE A 106 -7.73 10.77 -4.98
C PHE A 106 -7.07 11.42 -6.18
N VAL A 107 -7.15 10.81 -7.37
CA VAL A 107 -6.63 11.42 -8.61
C VAL A 107 -7.30 12.78 -8.88
N GLY A 108 -8.61 12.90 -8.62
CA GLY A 108 -9.30 14.18 -8.69
C GLY A 108 -8.68 15.25 -7.78
N SER A 109 -8.39 14.89 -6.53
CA SER A 109 -7.73 15.78 -5.56
C SER A 109 -6.29 16.15 -5.98
N LEU A 110 -5.54 15.21 -6.58
CA LEU A 110 -4.23 15.51 -7.15
C LEU A 110 -4.33 16.55 -8.29
N MET A 111 -5.36 16.44 -9.14
CA MET A 111 -5.59 17.42 -10.20
C MET A 111 -6.04 18.79 -9.65
N GLU A 112 -6.79 18.82 -8.55
CA GLU A 112 -7.13 20.06 -7.84
C GLU A 112 -5.86 20.75 -7.29
N LEU A 113 -4.91 20.01 -6.71
CA LEU A 113 -3.60 20.56 -6.29
C LEU A 113 -2.81 21.14 -7.46
N LYS A 114 -2.77 20.42 -8.59
CA LYS A 114 -2.13 20.92 -9.82
C LYS A 114 -2.74 22.26 -10.25
N TYR A 115 -4.06 22.36 -10.23
CA TYR A 115 -4.78 23.59 -10.59
C TYR A 115 -4.45 24.75 -9.62
N ILE A 116 -4.32 24.48 -8.33
CA ILE A 116 -3.87 25.48 -7.34
C ILE A 116 -2.49 26.03 -7.72
N ALA A 117 -1.53 25.15 -8.04
CA ALA A 117 -0.18 25.55 -8.42
C ALA A 117 -0.14 26.37 -9.71
N GLU A 118 -0.95 25.99 -10.71
CA GLU A 118 -1.03 26.71 -11.99
C GLU A 118 -1.76 28.07 -11.87
N GLY A 119 -2.64 28.22 -10.88
CA GLY A 119 -3.42 29.44 -10.64
C GLY A 119 -2.66 30.59 -9.98
N GLY A 120 -1.32 30.55 -9.90
CA GLY A 120 -0.47 31.58 -9.31
C GLY A 120 -0.52 31.66 -7.77
N SER A 121 0.21 32.58 -7.15
CA SER A 121 0.35 32.67 -5.68
C SER A 121 -0.77 33.40 -4.96
N VAL A 122 -1.59 34.19 -5.67
CA VAL A 122 -2.64 34.99 -5.04
C VAL A 122 -3.80 34.08 -4.60
N ASP A 123 -4.12 34.08 -3.30
CA ASP A 123 -5.27 33.38 -2.72
C ASP A 123 -6.41 34.35 -2.40
N LEU A 124 -7.21 34.69 -3.42
CA LEU A 124 -8.34 35.62 -3.27
C LEU A 124 -9.39 35.02 -2.32
N GLY A 125 -9.55 35.64 -1.14
CA GLY A 125 -10.56 35.24 -0.16
C GLY A 125 -10.31 33.88 0.51
N GLY A 126 -9.09 33.35 0.46
CA GLY A 126 -8.72 32.09 1.14
C GLY A 126 -9.27 30.83 0.47
N GLN A 127 -9.72 30.92 -0.79
CA GLN A 127 -10.33 29.81 -1.51
C GLN A 127 -9.36 28.65 -1.75
N LYS A 128 -8.09 28.93 -2.09
CA LYS A 128 -7.06 27.91 -2.31
C LYS A 128 -6.76 27.18 -1.01
N ARG A 129 -6.65 27.91 0.11
CA ARG A 129 -6.46 27.30 1.43
C ARG A 129 -7.63 26.42 1.84
N LYS A 130 -8.87 26.87 1.60
CA LYS A 130 -10.07 26.05 1.89
C LYS A 130 -10.08 24.76 1.07
N LEU A 131 -9.80 24.86 -0.23
CA LEU A 131 -9.72 23.69 -1.11
C LEU A 131 -8.59 22.74 -0.67
N ALA A 132 -7.44 23.26 -0.25
CA ALA A 132 -6.35 22.45 0.27
C ALA A 132 -6.75 21.63 1.52
N ILE A 133 -7.51 22.22 2.44
CA ILE A 133 -8.03 21.52 3.63
C ILE A 133 -9.01 20.41 3.22
N GLU A 134 -9.87 20.67 2.24
CA GLU A 134 -10.78 19.66 1.68
C GLU A 134 -9.98 18.51 1.05
N ILE A 135 -8.90 18.82 0.31
CA ILE A 135 -7.99 17.83 -0.28
C ILE A 135 -7.29 16.99 0.79
N ILE A 136 -6.76 17.60 1.86
CA ILE A 136 -6.14 16.89 3.00
C ILE A 136 -7.13 15.87 3.58
N THR A 137 -8.40 16.24 3.70
CA THR A 137 -9.44 15.35 4.22
C THR A 137 -9.77 14.24 3.22
N LYS A 138 -9.98 14.57 1.94
CA LYS A 138 -10.26 13.59 0.87
C LYS A 138 -9.15 12.55 0.72
N LEU A 139 -7.89 12.98 0.86
CA LEU A 139 -6.70 12.13 0.77
C LEU A 139 -6.34 11.43 2.10
N CYS A 140 -7.19 11.54 3.13
CA CYS A 140 -6.97 10.95 4.46
C CYS A 140 -5.66 11.40 5.15
N LEU A 141 -5.13 12.57 4.78
CA LEU A 141 -3.88 13.13 5.30
C LEU A 141 -4.04 13.80 6.68
N PHE A 142 -5.27 14.08 7.11
CA PHE A 142 -5.54 14.67 8.41
C PHE A 142 -4.97 13.79 9.54
N ASP A 143 -4.11 14.39 10.37
CA ASP A 143 -3.35 13.74 11.45
C ASP A 143 -2.60 12.46 11.01
N ALA A 144 -2.18 12.38 9.74
CA ALA A 144 -1.48 11.21 9.23
C ALA A 144 -0.21 10.89 10.02
N GLU A 145 0.53 11.91 10.49
CA GLU A 145 1.74 11.75 11.32
C GLU A 145 1.47 11.09 12.69
N LYS A 146 0.23 11.20 13.21
CA LYS A 146 -0.17 10.67 14.52
C LYS A 146 -0.72 9.24 14.43
N ARG A 147 -0.93 8.73 13.22
CA ARG A 147 -1.36 7.35 12.98
C ARG A 147 -0.26 6.38 13.37
N ASN A 148 -0.63 5.13 13.62
CA ASN A 148 0.37 4.08 13.84
C ASN A 148 1.20 3.82 12.56
N VAL A 149 2.36 3.18 12.71
CA VAL A 149 3.33 2.99 11.62
C VAL A 149 2.74 2.22 10.43
N TRP A 150 1.93 1.19 10.67
CA TRP A 150 1.37 0.38 9.58
C TRP A 150 0.23 1.11 8.85
N GLU A 151 -0.58 1.92 9.54
CA GLU A 151 -1.59 2.76 8.90
C GLU A 151 -0.94 3.83 8.00
N GLN A 152 0.18 4.43 8.46
CA GLN A 152 0.95 5.36 7.65
C GLN A 152 1.50 4.68 6.39
N GLU A 153 2.02 3.45 6.51
CA GLU A 153 2.52 2.68 5.38
C GLU A 153 1.40 2.35 4.38
N LEU A 154 0.24 1.88 4.84
CA LEU A 154 -0.90 1.58 3.96
C LEU A 154 -1.43 2.83 3.25
N LEU A 155 -1.47 3.97 3.95
CA LEU A 155 -1.84 5.25 3.35
C LEU A 155 -0.80 5.70 2.32
N LEU A 156 0.50 5.56 2.61
CA LEU A 156 1.59 5.84 1.67
C LEU A 156 1.44 5.00 0.39
N GLN A 157 1.17 3.70 0.52
CA GLN A 157 0.95 2.81 -0.64
C GLN A 157 -0.29 3.20 -1.45
N GLU A 158 -1.39 3.61 -0.79
CA GLU A 158 -2.60 4.07 -1.50
C GLU A 158 -2.35 5.36 -2.28
N LEU A 159 -1.65 6.34 -1.66
CA LEU A 159 -1.27 7.59 -2.32
C LEU A 159 -0.29 7.32 -3.48
N LYS A 160 0.67 6.41 -3.28
CA LYS A 160 1.61 5.98 -4.33
C LYS A 160 0.84 5.37 -5.51
N ASN A 161 -0.11 4.49 -5.25
CA ASN A 161 -0.97 3.92 -6.29
C ASN A 161 -1.80 5.00 -7.00
N ALA A 162 -2.29 6.03 -6.29
CA ALA A 162 -2.96 7.17 -6.92
C ALA A 162 -2.03 7.95 -7.87
N PHE A 163 -0.77 8.16 -7.50
CA PHE A 163 0.23 8.75 -8.41
C PHE A 163 0.53 7.85 -9.60
N LEU A 164 0.71 6.53 -9.41
CA LEU A 164 0.87 5.59 -10.53
C LEU A 164 -0.32 5.64 -11.48
N LYS A 165 -1.54 5.74 -10.95
CA LYS A 165 -2.75 5.92 -11.77
C LYS A 165 -2.75 7.24 -12.52
N LEU A 166 -2.35 8.33 -11.88
CA LEU A 166 -2.20 9.64 -12.52
C LEU A 166 -1.19 9.57 -13.68
N ILE A 167 -0.05 8.91 -13.49
CA ILE A 167 0.98 8.71 -14.51
C ILE A 167 0.41 7.91 -15.68
N ASP A 168 -0.22 6.76 -15.41
CA ASP A 168 -0.82 5.88 -16.44
C ASP A 168 -1.85 6.63 -17.31
N VAL A 169 -2.75 7.38 -16.67
CA VAL A 169 -3.76 8.17 -17.37
C VAL A 169 -3.12 9.32 -18.15
N SER A 170 -2.11 9.99 -17.59
CA SER A 170 -1.41 11.10 -18.24
C SER A 170 -0.70 10.64 -19.51
N ARG A 171 0.05 9.52 -19.45
CA ARG A 171 0.76 8.95 -20.61
C ARG A 171 -0.18 8.60 -21.77
N LYS A 172 -1.40 8.18 -21.48
CA LYS A 172 -2.43 7.85 -22.48
C LYS A 172 -3.20 9.07 -22.99
N GLY A 173 -3.07 10.21 -22.30
CA GLY A 173 -3.77 11.45 -22.63
C GLY A 173 -3.26 12.10 -23.90
N ARG A 174 -4.13 12.87 -24.58
CA ARG A 174 -3.82 13.51 -25.86
C ARG A 174 -2.56 14.38 -25.82
N GLY A 175 -2.27 15.06 -24.70
CA GLY A 175 -1.06 15.89 -24.55
C GLY A 175 0.27 15.14 -24.55
N PHE A 176 0.23 13.80 -24.49
CA PHE A 176 1.37 12.89 -24.52
C PHE A 176 1.38 11.99 -25.76
N THR A 177 0.20 11.69 -26.33
CA THR A 177 0.03 10.78 -27.48
C THR A 177 -0.18 11.48 -28.82
N SER A 178 -0.43 12.79 -28.85
CA SER A 178 -0.72 13.51 -30.10
C SER A 178 0.53 13.73 -30.95
N ILE A 179 0.43 13.36 -32.23
CA ILE A 179 1.25 13.92 -33.33
C ILE A 179 0.85 15.39 -33.46
N VAL A 180 1.59 16.29 -32.84
CA VAL A 180 1.34 17.73 -32.97
C VAL A 180 2.06 18.18 -34.24
N PHE A 181 1.29 18.44 -35.31
CA PHE A 181 1.77 19.04 -36.56
C PHE A 181 3.05 18.40 -37.16
N GLY A 182 3.00 17.11 -37.48
CA GLY A 182 4.10 16.43 -38.21
C GLY A 182 5.34 16.09 -37.37
N MET A 183 5.37 16.49 -36.09
CA MET A 183 6.32 15.99 -35.11
C MET A 183 5.67 14.75 -34.46
N GLY A 184 6.28 13.58 -34.61
CA GLY A 184 5.76 12.31 -34.10
C GLY A 184 5.50 12.28 -32.59
N GLN A 185 5.19 11.10 -32.05
CA GLN A 185 5.00 10.92 -30.60
C GLN A 185 6.21 11.44 -29.81
N LEU A 186 5.96 11.98 -28.63
CA LEU A 186 7.02 12.48 -27.75
C LEU A 186 8.00 11.36 -27.40
N SER A 187 9.29 11.71 -27.27
CA SER A 187 10.28 10.79 -26.73
C SER A 187 9.95 10.41 -25.28
N GLU A 188 10.34 9.22 -24.85
CA GLU A 188 10.18 8.76 -23.46
C GLU A 188 10.83 9.71 -22.44
N GLU A 189 11.90 10.40 -22.81
CA GLU A 189 12.51 11.43 -21.97
C GLU A 189 11.61 12.67 -21.82
N SER A 190 11.01 13.15 -22.93
CA SER A 190 10.11 14.29 -22.92
C SER A 190 8.81 13.98 -22.15
N VAL A 191 8.31 12.75 -22.28
CA VAL A 191 7.19 12.25 -21.48
C VAL A 191 7.55 12.27 -20.00
N ALA A 192 8.71 11.71 -19.62
CA ALA A 192 9.16 11.68 -18.24
C ALA A 192 9.33 13.10 -17.64
N LYS A 193 9.88 14.06 -18.40
CA LYS A 193 9.99 15.47 -17.97
C LYS A 193 8.62 16.11 -17.73
N LYS A 194 7.67 15.92 -18.64
CA LYS A 194 6.30 16.44 -18.49
C LYS A 194 5.57 15.83 -17.29
N ILE A 195 5.71 14.52 -17.07
CA ILE A 195 5.16 13.85 -15.89
C ILE A 195 5.83 14.37 -14.61
N ALA A 196 7.15 14.54 -14.63
CA ALA A 196 7.89 15.10 -13.50
C ALA A 196 7.43 16.52 -13.16
N ASP A 197 7.21 17.38 -14.16
CA ASP A 197 6.68 18.73 -13.96
C ASP A 197 5.27 18.68 -13.33
N GLN A 198 4.37 17.81 -13.82
CA GLN A 198 3.04 17.63 -13.23
C GLN A 198 3.10 17.19 -11.77
N ILE A 199 3.91 16.16 -11.48
CA ILE A 199 4.09 15.67 -10.11
C ILE A 199 4.72 16.74 -9.23
N SER A 200 5.65 17.53 -9.77
CA SER A 200 6.30 18.61 -9.01
C SER A 200 5.31 19.70 -8.61
N MET A 201 4.38 20.04 -9.51
CA MET A 201 3.30 20.99 -9.20
C MET A 201 2.40 20.48 -8.07
N ILE A 202 2.06 19.19 -8.10
CA ILE A 202 1.11 18.57 -7.16
C ILE A 202 1.75 18.36 -5.79
N ALA A 203 2.93 17.77 -5.76
CA ALA A 203 3.54 17.28 -4.53
C ALA A 203 4.41 18.33 -3.83
N PHE A 204 4.98 19.30 -4.55
CA PHE A 204 5.93 20.25 -3.98
C PHE A 204 5.45 21.70 -4.13
N ALA A 205 5.17 22.15 -5.35
CA ALA A 205 4.82 23.56 -5.56
C ALA A 205 3.52 23.96 -4.86
N ALA A 206 2.43 23.18 -5.02
CA ALA A 206 1.16 23.49 -4.35
C ALA A 206 1.29 23.50 -2.82
N PRO A 207 1.82 22.46 -2.15
CA PRO A 207 2.05 22.50 -0.70
C PRO A 207 2.89 23.69 -0.24
N HIS A 208 3.97 24.01 -0.96
CA HIS A 208 4.85 25.12 -0.62
C HIS A 208 4.13 26.48 -0.73
N MET A 209 3.39 26.70 -1.82
CA MET A 209 2.58 27.91 -2.04
C MET A 209 1.49 28.10 -0.97
N LEU A 210 1.00 27.00 -0.40
CA LEU A 210 -0.02 27.00 0.64
C LEU A 210 0.57 27.09 2.06
N HIS A 211 1.89 27.01 2.19
CA HIS A 211 2.62 26.85 3.45
C HIS A 211 2.12 25.63 4.25
N MET A 212 1.90 24.51 3.56
CA MET A 212 1.36 23.26 4.11
C MET A 212 2.29 22.06 3.86
N ASP A 213 3.59 22.29 3.70
CA ASP A 213 4.56 21.24 3.38
C ASP A 213 4.51 20.05 4.37
N LYS A 214 4.28 20.33 5.66
CA LYS A 214 4.18 19.29 6.71
C LYS A 214 2.93 18.44 6.55
N GLU A 215 1.79 19.07 6.30
CA GLU A 215 0.49 18.41 6.12
C GLU A 215 0.48 17.50 4.88
N PHE A 216 1.32 17.79 3.89
CA PHE A 216 1.48 17.01 2.66
C PHE A 216 2.72 16.11 2.63
N GLU A 217 3.46 15.96 3.74
CA GLU A 217 4.72 15.20 3.76
C GLU A 217 4.54 13.74 3.27
N LEU A 218 3.45 13.08 3.68
CA LEU A 218 3.18 11.70 3.24
C LEU A 218 2.84 11.63 1.75
N LEU A 219 2.16 12.66 1.22
CA LEU A 219 1.88 12.79 -0.22
C LEU A 219 3.18 12.99 -1.01
N GLN A 220 4.09 13.82 -0.52
CA GLN A 220 5.42 14.05 -1.10
C GLN A 220 6.22 12.75 -1.19
N LYS A 221 6.26 11.96 -0.10
CA LYS A 221 6.91 10.65 -0.08
C LYS A 221 6.30 9.69 -1.10
N ALA A 222 4.98 9.64 -1.19
CA ALA A 222 4.26 8.80 -2.16
C ALA A 222 4.56 9.19 -3.60
N ALA A 223 4.59 10.49 -3.90
CA ALA A 223 4.92 11.03 -5.22
C ALA A 223 6.33 10.61 -5.66
N LEU A 224 7.32 10.76 -4.78
CA LEU A 224 8.70 10.32 -5.03
C LEU A 224 8.77 8.82 -5.29
N ALA A 225 8.11 8.02 -4.46
CA ALA A 225 8.11 6.57 -4.60
C ALA A 225 7.47 6.10 -5.91
N ALA A 226 6.36 6.72 -6.31
CA ALA A 226 5.69 6.41 -7.58
C ALA A 226 6.55 6.79 -8.78
N PHE A 227 7.14 7.99 -8.77
CA PHE A 227 7.97 8.46 -9.88
C PHE A 227 9.25 7.65 -10.04
N ARG A 228 9.92 7.29 -8.94
CA ARG A 228 11.10 6.40 -8.96
C ARG A 228 10.79 5.01 -9.52
N GLN A 229 9.60 4.50 -9.22
CA GLN A 229 9.14 3.21 -9.75
C GLN A 229 8.98 3.26 -11.27
N GLU A 230 8.31 4.29 -11.80
CA GLU A 230 8.06 4.39 -13.24
C GLU A 230 9.29 4.84 -14.04
N TYR A 231 10.07 5.75 -13.48
CA TYR A 231 11.23 6.37 -14.14
C TYR A 231 12.50 6.24 -13.29
N PRO A 232 13.08 5.03 -13.22
CA PRO A 232 14.33 4.81 -12.49
C PRO A 232 15.42 5.79 -12.94
N GLN A 233 16.20 6.31 -12.00
CA GLN A 233 17.32 7.26 -12.23
C GLN A 233 16.94 8.66 -12.76
N ARG A 234 15.65 8.94 -13.01
CA ARG A 234 15.19 10.24 -13.54
C ARG A 234 14.65 11.18 -12.48
N GLU A 235 14.80 10.85 -11.20
CA GLU A 235 14.31 11.66 -10.07
C GLU A 235 14.78 13.12 -10.14
N HIS A 236 15.95 13.38 -10.73
CA HIS A 236 16.49 14.72 -10.95
C HIS A 236 15.60 15.62 -11.84
N PHE A 237 14.60 15.07 -12.53
CA PHE A 237 13.57 15.85 -13.23
C PHE A 237 12.53 16.47 -12.29
N LEU A 238 12.38 15.96 -11.06
CA LEU A 238 11.46 16.52 -10.07
C LEU A 238 12.02 17.80 -9.47
N LYS A 239 11.21 18.85 -9.46
CA LYS A 239 11.47 20.13 -8.81
C LYS A 239 10.83 20.11 -7.44
N LYS A 240 11.65 19.86 -6.42
CA LYS A 240 11.22 19.73 -5.02
C LYS A 240 11.34 21.05 -4.28
#